data_AF-A0A3P9IZK1-F1
#
_entry.id   AF-A0A3P9IZK1-F1
#
_cell.length_a   1.000
_cell.length_b   1.000
_cell.length_c   1.000
_cell.angle_alpha   90.00
_cell.angle_beta   90.00
_cell.angle_gamma   90.00
#
_symmetry.space_group_name_H-M   'P 1'
#
loop_
_entity.id
_entity.type
_entity.pdbx_description
1 polymer ?
#
loop_
_entity_poly.entity_id
_entity_poly.type
_entity_poly.pdbx_seq_one_letter_code
_entity_poly.pdbx_strand_id
1 'polypeptide(L)'
;MVCPLEAGRSEDYINPHVRNRNSVQPLVQDGAHSRMALRILGVSCAIFMGTWVLTGGKDAAPATTTSAFCKIIWLIGVPCTEVNSAIVTQIKAMGSYTLGSVTSAAIQANHTSGVGQIESVNFTMTPTSVILGCYVQGTSVSAVWYSLFDNGINFCNLRNVIKGSGLYKAPGFLEFTNEWLCLGCGFSAC
;
A
#
# COMPACT_ATOMS: atom_id res chain seq x y z
N MET A 1 -0.95 3.36 -9.74
CA MET A 1 -2.34 3.65 -10.13
C MET A 1 -3.01 4.27 -8.92
N VAL A 2 -3.62 5.45 -9.07
CA VAL A 2 -4.35 6.14 -7.98
C VAL A 2 -5.73 5.49 -7.89
N CYS A 3 -6.23 5.22 -6.69
CA CYS A 3 -7.58 4.66 -6.53
C CYS A 3 -8.60 5.72 -7.01
N PRO A 4 -9.68 5.34 -7.70
CA PRO A 4 -10.71 6.28 -8.14
C PRO A 4 -11.28 7.01 -6.92
N LEU A 5 -11.07 8.33 -6.89
CA LEU A 5 -11.93 9.21 -6.11
C LEU A 5 -13.29 9.14 -6.78
N GLU A 6 -14.29 8.63 -6.06
CA GLU A 6 -15.66 8.62 -6.55
C GLU A 6 -16.22 10.04 -6.44
N ALA A 7 -15.68 10.93 -7.28
CA ALA A 7 -16.32 12.18 -7.65
C ALA A 7 -17.45 11.83 -8.62
N GLY A 8 -18.58 12.54 -8.52
CA GLY A 8 -19.74 12.32 -9.36
C GLY A 8 -19.39 12.13 -10.85
N ARG A 9 -20.02 11.12 -11.44
CA ARG A 9 -20.08 10.77 -12.87
C ARG A 9 -20.04 11.99 -13.82
N SER A 10 -19.02 12.08 -14.68
CA SER A 10 -19.11 12.59 -16.06
C SER A 10 -18.02 11.99 -16.95
N GLU A 11 -18.43 11.35 -18.04
CA GLU A 11 -17.58 10.89 -19.15
C GLU A 11 -16.98 12.09 -19.90
N ASP A 12 -15.69 12.05 -20.27
CA ASP A 12 -15.22 12.22 -21.67
C ASP A 12 -13.69 12.42 -21.80
N TYR A 13 -13.13 11.58 -22.70
CA TYR A 13 -12.12 11.87 -23.74
C TYR A 13 -10.70 12.40 -23.39
N ILE A 14 -9.65 11.63 -23.73
CA ILE A 14 -8.67 11.83 -24.86
C ILE A 14 -7.43 10.91 -24.66
N ASN A 15 -7.10 10.12 -25.70
CA ASN A 15 -5.75 9.65 -26.05
C ASN A 15 -5.54 10.09 -27.52
N PRO A 16 -4.38 10.63 -27.94
CA PRO A 16 -3.44 9.78 -28.70
C PRO A 16 -1.94 10.13 -28.50
N HIS A 17 -1.11 9.07 -28.52
CA HIS A 17 0.24 8.93 -29.10
C HIS A 17 1.14 10.16 -29.36
N VAL A 18 2.45 10.05 -29.02
CA VAL A 18 3.56 9.99 -29.99
C VAL A 18 4.91 9.65 -29.32
N ARG A 19 5.65 8.83 -30.06
CA ARG A 19 6.97 8.15 -29.97
C ARG A 19 8.17 9.12 -30.05
N ASN A 20 9.28 8.88 -29.34
CA ASN A 20 10.59 8.73 -30.03
C ASN A 20 11.69 7.98 -29.24
N ARG A 21 12.41 7.15 -30.00
CA ARG A 21 13.43 6.18 -29.65
C ARG A 21 14.67 6.56 -30.45
N ASN A 22 15.72 7.07 -29.81
CA ASN A 22 17.00 7.28 -30.48
C ASN A 22 18.01 6.23 -30.02
N SER A 23 18.33 5.32 -30.94
CA SER A 23 19.42 4.36 -30.89
C SER A 23 20.55 4.93 -31.75
N VAL A 24 21.77 4.97 -31.23
CA VAL A 24 22.98 5.28 -32.02
C VAL A 24 23.87 4.04 -31.99
N GLN A 25 24.20 3.57 -33.19
CA GLN A 25 25.02 2.40 -33.50
C GLN A 25 26.51 2.80 -33.71
N PRO A 26 27.43 1.84 -33.87
CA PRO A 26 28.79 1.87 -33.30
C PRO A 26 29.87 2.40 -34.24
N LEU A 27 31.04 2.72 -33.67
CA LEU A 27 32.29 2.91 -34.40
C LEU A 27 33.03 1.59 -34.59
N VAL A 28 33.47 1.38 -35.82
CA VAL A 28 34.27 0.25 -36.32
C VAL A 28 35.73 0.73 -36.46
N GLN A 29 36.69 -0.17 -36.13
CA GLN A 29 37.79 -0.62 -36.99
C GLN A 29 39.23 -0.67 -36.39
N ASP A 30 39.71 -1.92 -36.31
CA ASP A 30 41.03 -2.52 -36.63
C ASP A 30 42.37 -2.03 -36.04
N GLY A 31 43.18 -3.02 -35.64
CA GLY A 31 44.64 -2.88 -35.50
C GLY A 31 45.31 -4.03 -34.73
N ALA A 32 45.80 -5.05 -35.46
CA ALA A 32 46.45 -6.24 -34.91
C ALA A 32 47.99 -6.13 -34.86
N HIS A 33 48.63 -6.37 -33.71
CA HIS A 33 49.88 -7.15 -33.58
C HIS A 33 50.35 -7.21 -32.11
N SER A 34 50.50 -8.41 -31.56
CA SER A 34 51.82 -8.94 -31.15
C SER A 34 51.63 -10.26 -30.43
N ARG A 35 52.20 -11.32 -31.01
CA ARG A 35 52.16 -12.68 -30.50
C ARG A 35 53.18 -12.82 -29.37
N MET A 36 52.91 -13.80 -28.52
CA MET A 36 53.92 -14.54 -27.76
C MET A 36 54.33 -13.93 -26.41
N ALA A 37 53.43 -14.01 -25.44
CA ALA A 37 53.80 -14.12 -24.03
C ALA A 37 53.02 -15.26 -23.38
N LEU A 38 53.61 -16.45 -23.49
CA LEU A 38 53.97 -17.23 -22.32
C LEU A 38 52.83 -17.58 -21.33
N ARG A 39 51.94 -18.48 -21.76
CA ARG A 39 51.57 -19.80 -21.15
C ARG A 39 51.87 -20.09 -19.65
N ILE A 40 51.90 -19.12 -18.74
CA ILE A 40 52.06 -19.38 -17.29
C ILE A 40 51.21 -18.37 -16.51
N LEU A 41 49.88 -18.51 -16.59
CA LEU A 41 48.93 -17.85 -15.66
C LEU A 41 47.57 -18.59 -15.69
N GLY A 42 47.60 -19.92 -15.87
CA GLY A 42 46.41 -20.76 -16.05
C GLY A 42 45.96 -21.56 -14.83
N VAL A 43 46.66 -21.48 -13.69
CA VAL A 43 46.47 -22.45 -12.58
C VAL A 43 46.21 -21.79 -11.21
N SER A 44 46.00 -20.47 -11.13
CA SER A 44 45.75 -19.80 -9.84
C SER A 44 44.37 -19.15 -9.70
N CYS A 45 43.56 -19.05 -10.76
CA CYS A 45 42.21 -18.45 -10.65
C CYS A 45 41.11 -19.44 -10.24
N ALA A 46 41.32 -20.76 -10.36
CA ALA A 46 40.28 -21.75 -10.08
C ALA A 46 40.07 -22.07 -8.59
N ILE A 47 41.00 -21.66 -7.71
CA ILE A 47 40.91 -22.00 -6.27
C ILE A 47 40.26 -20.88 -5.45
N PHE A 48 40.20 -19.64 -5.94
CA PHE A 48 39.52 -18.54 -5.25
C PHE A 48 38.03 -18.35 -5.61
N MET A 49 37.54 -18.99 -6.67
CA MET A 49 36.11 -18.96 -7.05
C MET A 49 35.35 -20.22 -6.58
N GLY A 50 35.94 -21.05 -5.71
CA GLY A 50 35.34 -22.33 -5.26
C GLY A 50 34.97 -22.40 -3.79
N THR A 51 35.46 -21.47 -2.95
CA THR A 51 35.34 -21.57 -1.48
C THR A 51 34.36 -20.58 -0.84
N TRP A 52 33.60 -19.82 -1.62
CA TRP A 52 32.51 -18.98 -1.12
C TRP A 52 31.12 -19.64 -1.24
N VAL A 53 31.05 -20.97 -1.39
CA VAL A 53 29.77 -21.69 -1.54
C VAL A 53 29.27 -22.35 -0.24
N LEU A 54 30.03 -22.37 0.86
CA LEU A 54 29.67 -23.20 2.04
C LEU A 54 29.44 -22.49 3.38
N THR A 55 29.35 -21.15 3.44
CA THR A 55 29.04 -20.45 4.72
C THR A 55 27.92 -19.42 4.67
N GLY A 56 27.16 -19.32 3.58
CA GLY A 56 26.06 -18.35 3.44
C GLY A 56 24.69 -18.77 4.00
N GLY A 57 24.57 -19.92 4.64
CA GLY A 57 23.27 -20.50 5.05
C GLY A 57 22.70 -20.00 6.38
N LYS A 58 23.10 -18.82 6.86
CA LYS A 58 22.75 -18.38 8.22
C LYS A 58 22.32 -16.93 8.31
N ASP A 59 21.56 -16.46 7.34
CA ASP A 59 20.68 -15.28 7.48
C ASP A 59 19.50 -15.44 6.50
N ALA A 60 18.74 -16.53 6.65
CA ALA A 60 17.37 -16.48 6.17
C ALA A 60 16.67 -15.47 7.09
N ALA A 61 16.57 -14.22 6.62
CA ALA A 61 15.67 -13.24 7.21
C ALA A 61 14.34 -13.95 7.51
N PRO A 62 13.75 -13.78 8.71
CA PRO A 62 12.48 -14.42 9.00
C PRO A 62 11.54 -14.06 7.86
N ALA A 63 10.94 -15.07 7.22
CA ALA A 63 9.99 -14.85 6.14
C ALA A 63 9.00 -13.81 6.62
N THR A 64 9.07 -12.59 6.07
CA THR A 64 8.17 -11.52 6.44
C THR A 64 6.81 -11.94 5.95
N THR A 65 6.00 -12.46 6.88
CA THR A 65 4.61 -12.83 6.66
C THR A 65 3.89 -11.59 6.14
N THR A 66 3.57 -11.57 4.85
CA THR A 66 2.93 -10.44 4.20
C THR A 66 1.42 -10.66 4.27
N SER A 67 0.81 -10.20 5.37
CA SER A 67 -0.64 -10.04 5.41
C SER A 67 -1.07 -8.94 4.44
N ALA A 68 -2.19 -9.14 3.74
CA ALA A 68 -2.85 -8.04 3.05
C ALA A 68 -3.15 -6.92 4.04
N PHE A 69 -2.83 -5.69 3.62
CA PHE A 69 -3.05 -4.50 4.40
C PHE A 69 -3.59 -3.39 3.50
N CYS A 70 -4.29 -2.46 4.13
CA CYS A 70 -4.71 -1.23 3.51
C CYS A 70 -4.43 -0.05 4.44
N LYS A 71 -3.94 1.05 3.89
CA LYS A 71 -3.76 2.33 4.57
C LYS A 71 -4.43 3.45 3.76
N ILE A 72 -5.32 4.19 4.38
CA ILE A 72 -5.98 5.36 3.79
C ILE A 72 -5.76 6.57 4.70
N ILE A 73 -5.52 7.72 4.10
CA ILE A 73 -5.44 8.99 4.81
C ILE A 73 -6.62 9.86 4.39
N TRP A 74 -7.29 10.49 5.35
CA TRP A 74 -8.31 11.49 5.10
C TRP A 74 -7.95 12.83 5.73
N LEU A 75 -8.26 13.90 5.01
CA LEU A 75 -8.40 15.23 5.61
C LEU A 75 -9.89 15.52 5.69
N ILE A 76 -10.34 16.01 6.85
CA ILE A 76 -11.75 16.28 7.10
C ILE A 76 -11.84 17.62 7.82
N GLY A 77 -12.57 18.58 7.27
CA GLY A 77 -12.75 19.94 7.82
C GLY A 77 -13.69 20.03 9.02
N VAL A 78 -13.69 19.01 9.88
CA VAL A 78 -14.41 18.97 11.15
C VAL A 78 -13.47 18.56 12.29
N PRO A 79 -13.72 18.98 13.55
CA PRO A 79 -12.85 18.66 14.68
C PRO A 79 -12.69 17.15 14.91
N CYS A 80 -11.50 16.70 15.32
CA CYS A 80 -11.25 15.27 15.56
C CYS A 80 -12.19 14.65 16.62
N THR A 81 -12.73 15.42 17.55
CA THR A 81 -13.73 14.94 18.52
C THR A 81 -15.02 14.50 17.86
N GLU A 82 -15.48 15.25 16.85
CA GLU A 82 -16.67 14.92 16.07
C GLU A 82 -16.40 13.76 15.13
N VAL A 83 -15.23 13.75 14.46
CA VAL A 83 -14.80 12.62 13.63
C VAL A 83 -14.72 11.33 14.44
N ASN A 84 -14.11 11.37 15.63
CA ASN A 84 -14.01 10.21 16.53
C ASN A 84 -15.38 9.68 16.89
N SER A 85 -16.28 10.57 17.34
CA SER A 85 -17.66 10.21 17.68
C SER A 85 -18.40 9.59 16.49
N ALA A 86 -18.26 10.14 15.29
CA ALA A 86 -18.90 9.66 14.08
C ALA A 86 -18.40 8.25 13.69
N ILE A 87 -17.08 8.02 13.73
CA ILE A 87 -16.47 6.70 13.44
C ILE A 87 -16.89 5.67 14.49
N VAL A 88 -16.80 5.99 15.78
CA VAL A 88 -17.21 5.08 16.87
C VAL A 88 -18.69 4.72 16.75
N THR A 89 -19.54 5.70 16.48
CA THR A 89 -20.98 5.50 16.30
C THR A 89 -21.25 4.59 15.11
N GLN A 90 -20.57 4.82 13.99
CA GLN A 90 -20.74 3.98 12.80
C GLN A 90 -20.27 2.55 13.04
N ILE A 91 -19.11 2.35 13.66
CA ILE A 91 -18.59 1.02 14.00
C ILE A 91 -19.60 0.25 14.87
N LYS A 92 -20.18 0.90 15.87
CA LYS A 92 -21.21 0.28 16.73
C LYS A 92 -22.50 -0.08 16.00
N ALA A 93 -22.83 0.64 14.93
CA ALA A 93 -24.02 0.38 14.12
C ALA A 93 -23.83 -0.78 13.11
N MET A 94 -22.59 -1.17 12.83
CA MET A 94 -22.27 -2.20 11.86
C MET A 94 -22.08 -3.56 12.54
N GLY A 95 -22.98 -4.50 12.28
CA GLY A 95 -22.97 -5.82 12.93
C GLY A 95 -21.73 -6.68 12.63
N SER A 96 -21.00 -6.41 11.54
CA SER A 96 -19.75 -7.11 11.22
C SER A 96 -18.51 -6.51 11.88
N TYR A 97 -18.66 -5.46 12.68
CA TYR A 97 -17.54 -4.79 13.36
C TYR A 97 -17.66 -4.96 14.87
N THR A 98 -16.53 -5.18 15.52
CA THR A 98 -16.41 -5.21 16.98
C THR A 98 -15.49 -4.08 17.42
N LEU A 99 -16.02 -3.16 18.24
CA LEU A 99 -15.25 -2.05 18.79
C LEU A 99 -14.26 -2.55 19.86
N GLY A 100 -13.01 -2.12 19.77
CA GLY A 100 -11.97 -2.33 20.76
C GLY A 100 -11.70 -1.06 21.57
N SER A 101 -10.42 -0.76 21.80
CA SER A 101 -10.00 0.43 22.56
C SER A 101 -10.33 1.73 21.81
N VAL A 102 -10.83 2.72 22.54
CA VAL A 102 -11.10 4.07 22.04
C VAL A 102 -10.44 5.09 22.95
N THR A 103 -9.72 6.02 22.34
CA THR A 103 -9.15 7.22 22.96
C THR A 103 -9.52 8.44 22.10
N SER A 104 -9.17 9.65 22.55
CA SER A 104 -9.39 10.87 21.75
C SER A 104 -8.61 10.87 20.43
N ALA A 105 -7.49 10.16 20.36
CA ALA A 105 -6.58 10.15 19.20
C ALA A 105 -6.58 8.84 18.40
N ALA A 106 -7.20 7.77 18.92
CA ALA A 106 -7.17 6.46 18.28
C ALA A 106 -8.41 5.63 18.56
N ILE A 107 -8.83 4.84 17.56
CA ILE A 107 -9.91 3.86 17.62
C ILE A 107 -9.34 2.54 17.11
N GLN A 108 -9.53 1.47 17.87
CA GLN A 108 -9.24 0.12 17.46
C GLN A 108 -10.55 -0.65 17.30
N ALA A 109 -10.65 -1.44 16.25
CA ALA A 109 -11.78 -2.31 15.98
C ALA A 109 -11.32 -3.54 15.20
N ASN A 110 -12.20 -4.52 15.11
CA ASN A 110 -12.03 -5.68 14.24
C ASN A 110 -13.24 -5.77 13.32
N HIS A 111 -13.01 -6.15 12.07
CA HIS A 111 -14.05 -6.54 11.13
C HIS A 111 -14.03 -8.06 10.98
N THR A 112 -15.21 -8.68 10.95
CA THR A 112 -15.38 -10.10 10.66
C THR A 112 -16.13 -10.24 9.35
N SER A 113 -15.47 -10.80 8.33
CA SER A 113 -16.08 -11.06 7.02
C SER A 113 -17.16 -12.15 7.10
N GLY A 114 -17.98 -12.26 6.06
CA GLY A 114 -19.02 -13.30 5.98
C GLY A 114 -18.49 -14.74 5.98
N VAL A 115 -17.19 -14.93 5.74
CA VAL A 115 -16.49 -16.23 5.82
C VAL A 115 -15.74 -16.44 7.14
N GLY A 116 -15.92 -15.53 8.11
CA GLY A 116 -15.33 -15.62 9.45
C GLY A 116 -13.86 -15.19 9.54
N GLN A 117 -13.28 -14.62 8.49
CA GLN A 117 -11.96 -14.00 8.58
C GLN A 117 -12.06 -12.69 9.36
N ILE A 118 -11.06 -12.46 10.22
CA ILE A 118 -10.98 -11.27 11.07
C ILE A 118 -9.86 -10.38 10.56
N GLU A 119 -10.18 -9.11 10.34
CA GLU A 119 -9.25 -8.06 10.00
C GLU A 119 -9.21 -7.01 11.11
N SER A 120 -8.01 -6.56 11.49
CA SER A 120 -7.88 -5.38 12.35
C SER A 120 -8.28 -4.15 11.54
N VAL A 121 -8.97 -3.20 12.18
CA VAL A 121 -9.41 -1.93 11.61
C VAL A 121 -9.12 -0.82 12.61
N ASN A 122 -8.13 0.01 12.34
CA ASN A 122 -7.69 1.06 13.26
C ASN A 122 -7.75 2.42 12.61
N PHE A 123 -8.09 3.44 13.41
CA PHE A 123 -8.06 4.84 13.01
C PHE A 123 -7.22 5.62 14.00
N THR A 124 -6.35 6.48 13.50
CA THR A 124 -5.62 7.47 14.31
C THR A 124 -5.91 8.87 13.80
N MET A 125 -6.01 9.82 14.72
CA MET A 125 -6.51 11.16 14.46
C MET A 125 -5.54 12.20 15.01
N THR A 126 -5.31 13.26 14.24
CA THR A 126 -4.48 14.38 14.67
C THR A 126 -5.16 15.68 14.24
N PRO A 127 -5.40 16.63 15.17
CA PRO A 127 -5.92 17.95 14.81
C PRO A 127 -4.98 18.64 13.83
N THR A 128 -5.55 19.32 12.83
CA THR A 128 -4.78 20.08 11.84
C THR A 128 -5.17 21.55 11.91
N SER A 129 -4.18 22.41 12.16
CA SER A 129 -4.37 23.86 12.23
C SER A 129 -4.69 24.49 10.87
N VAL A 130 -4.27 23.85 9.77
CA VAL A 130 -4.43 24.37 8.40
C VAL A 130 -5.90 24.43 7.96
N ILE A 131 -6.71 23.45 8.36
CA ILE A 131 -8.13 23.36 7.97
C ILE A 131 -9.09 23.43 9.17
N LEU A 132 -8.58 23.74 10.37
CA LEU A 132 -9.32 23.60 11.64
C LEU A 132 -10.05 22.25 11.74
N GLY A 133 -9.44 21.22 11.16
CA GLY A 133 -10.06 19.93 10.90
C GLY A 133 -9.22 18.78 11.42
N CYS A 134 -9.56 17.57 11.01
CA CYS A 134 -8.91 16.35 11.43
C CYS A 134 -8.15 15.68 10.29
N TYR A 135 -6.88 15.39 10.54
CA TYR A 135 -6.13 14.39 9.78
C TYR A 135 -6.45 13.03 10.37
N VAL A 136 -6.96 12.12 9.54
CA VAL A 136 -7.30 10.75 9.93
C VAL A 136 -6.46 9.78 9.12
N GLN A 137 -5.87 8.81 9.78
CA GLN A 137 -5.21 7.69 9.12
C GLN A 137 -5.93 6.41 9.52
N GLY A 138 -6.49 5.71 8.54
CA GLY A 138 -7.08 4.38 8.69
C GLY A 138 -6.11 3.30 8.25
N THR A 139 -6.08 2.20 8.99
CA THR A 139 -5.35 0.99 8.61
C THR A 139 -6.23 -0.23 8.80
N SER A 140 -6.24 -1.15 7.83
CA SER A 140 -6.85 -2.47 7.98
C SER A 140 -5.88 -3.56 7.58
N VAL A 141 -5.80 -4.62 8.37
CA VAL A 141 -4.81 -5.69 8.19
C VAL A 141 -5.47 -7.04 8.44
N SER A 142 -5.31 -7.96 7.50
CA SER A 142 -5.80 -9.33 7.64
C SER A 142 -4.97 -10.14 8.64
N ALA A 143 -5.62 -10.88 9.53
CA ALA A 143 -4.93 -11.77 10.46
C ALA A 143 -4.23 -12.96 9.76
N VAL A 144 -4.67 -13.30 8.54
CA VAL A 144 -4.18 -14.47 7.80
C VAL A 144 -2.94 -14.11 6.97
N TRP A 145 -1.85 -14.81 7.25
CA TRP A 145 -0.49 -14.51 6.78
C TRP A 145 -0.19 -14.88 5.30
N TYR A 146 -1.09 -15.59 4.62
CA TYR A 146 -0.98 -15.92 3.18
C TYR A 146 -2.04 -15.22 2.32
N SER A 147 -2.79 -14.26 2.89
CA SER A 147 -3.69 -13.43 2.10
C SER A 147 -2.87 -12.35 1.41
N LEU A 148 -2.18 -12.68 0.30
CA LEU A 148 -1.41 -11.72 -0.49
C LEU A 148 -2.31 -10.77 -1.29
N PHE A 149 -3.48 -11.27 -1.68
CA PHE A 149 -4.49 -10.51 -2.41
C PHE A 149 -5.80 -10.61 -1.64
N ASP A 150 -6.29 -9.47 -1.17
CA ASP A 150 -7.55 -9.37 -0.44
C ASP A 150 -8.69 -8.86 -1.33
N ASN A 151 -8.47 -8.67 -2.63
CA ASN A 151 -9.44 -8.11 -3.56
C ASN A 151 -10.07 -6.78 -3.04
N GLY A 152 -9.29 -6.02 -2.27
CA GLY A 152 -9.71 -4.78 -1.62
C GLY A 152 -10.69 -4.94 -0.46
N ILE A 153 -10.75 -6.11 0.19
CA ILE A 153 -11.47 -6.31 1.44
C ILE A 153 -10.97 -5.29 2.50
N ASN A 154 -9.67 -5.14 2.71
CA ASN A 154 -9.15 -4.19 3.71
C ASN A 154 -9.44 -2.73 3.30
N PHE A 155 -9.55 -2.45 2.00
CA PHE A 155 -10.00 -1.15 1.49
C PHE A 155 -11.46 -0.88 1.83
N CYS A 156 -12.36 -1.82 1.55
CA CYS A 156 -13.76 -1.70 1.90
C CYS A 156 -14.00 -1.66 3.40
N ASN A 157 -13.20 -2.37 4.20
CA ASN A 157 -13.30 -2.33 5.66
C ASN A 157 -13.15 -0.89 6.19
N LEU A 158 -12.19 -0.14 5.64
CA LEU A 158 -11.99 1.25 5.99
C LEU A 158 -13.04 2.18 5.37
N ARG A 159 -13.30 2.03 4.06
CA ARG A 159 -14.16 2.95 3.32
C ARG A 159 -15.63 2.84 3.73
N ASN A 160 -16.10 1.66 4.13
CA ASN A 160 -17.46 1.45 4.63
C ASN A 160 -17.73 2.23 5.93
N VAL A 161 -16.74 2.33 6.82
CA VAL A 161 -16.87 3.11 8.06
C VAL A 161 -16.95 4.61 7.75
N ILE A 162 -16.11 5.12 6.85
CA ILE A 162 -16.13 6.54 6.45
C ILE A 162 -17.38 6.89 5.64
N LYS A 163 -17.83 6.03 4.71
CA LYS A 163 -19.08 6.22 3.97
C LYS A 163 -20.29 6.16 4.91
N GLY A 164 -20.37 5.16 5.78
CA GLY A 164 -21.49 4.97 6.71
C GLY A 164 -21.63 6.08 7.74
N SER A 165 -20.51 6.61 8.24
CA SER A 165 -20.50 7.76 9.18
C SER A 165 -20.89 9.09 8.54
N GLY A 166 -21.00 9.17 7.20
CA GLY A 166 -21.29 10.39 6.47
C GLY A 166 -20.11 11.36 6.33
N LEU A 167 -18.94 11.03 6.90
CA LEU A 167 -17.76 11.88 6.89
C LEU A 167 -17.23 12.20 5.47
N TYR A 168 -17.52 11.34 4.49
CA TYR A 168 -17.20 11.59 3.08
C TYR A 168 -17.88 12.83 2.47
N LYS A 169 -18.94 13.33 3.13
CA LYS A 169 -19.66 14.56 2.74
C LYS A 169 -19.23 15.78 3.55
N ALA A 170 -18.33 15.61 4.53
CA ALA A 170 -17.91 16.71 5.37
C ALA A 170 -17.13 17.76 4.56
N PRO A 171 -17.16 19.04 4.97
CA PRO A 171 -16.35 20.08 4.35
C PRO A 171 -14.87 19.67 4.33
N GLY A 172 -14.15 19.99 3.26
CA GLY A 172 -12.71 19.69 3.16
C GLY A 172 -12.35 18.21 3.13
N PHE A 173 -13.31 17.30 2.88
CA PHE A 173 -13.05 15.88 2.73
C PHE A 173 -12.10 15.61 1.56
N LEU A 174 -10.94 15.02 1.85
CA LEU A 174 -9.99 14.52 0.87
C LEU A 174 -9.57 13.12 1.28
N GLU A 175 -9.49 12.20 0.33
CA GLU A 175 -9.03 10.82 0.53
C GLU A 175 -7.72 10.58 -0.24
N PHE A 176 -6.73 10.02 0.43
CA PHE A 176 -5.43 9.69 -0.15
C PHE A 176 -5.15 8.20 0.04
N THR A 177 -5.13 7.49 -1.08
CA THR A 177 -4.75 6.08 -1.17
C THR A 177 -4.34 5.74 -2.62
N ASN A 178 -3.72 4.58 -2.80
CA ASN A 178 -3.34 4.03 -4.10
C ASN A 178 -3.21 2.50 -4.00
N GLU A 179 -3.02 1.82 -5.13
CA GLU A 179 -2.89 0.36 -5.19
C GLU A 179 -1.74 -0.21 -4.33
N TRP A 180 -0.71 0.57 -4.03
CA TRP A 180 0.39 0.13 -3.14
C TRP A 180 0.04 0.23 -1.67
N LEU A 181 -0.83 1.18 -1.32
CA LEU A 181 -1.28 1.38 0.05
C LEU A 181 -2.48 0.50 0.37
N CYS A 182 -3.31 0.17 -0.61
CA CYS A 182 -4.49 -0.68 -0.51
C CYS A 182 -4.65 -1.46 -1.82
N LEU A 183 -4.28 -2.74 -1.81
CA LEU A 183 -4.42 -3.59 -2.98
C LEU A 183 -5.89 -3.74 -3.37
N GLY A 184 -6.18 -3.61 -4.66
CA GLY A 184 -7.52 -3.81 -5.22
C GLY A 184 -8.44 -2.60 -5.12
N CYS A 185 -7.99 -1.47 -4.55
CA CYS A 185 -8.83 -0.29 -4.35
C CYS A 185 -9.42 0.28 -5.66
N GLY A 186 -8.77 0.07 -6.80
CA GLY A 186 -9.20 0.54 -8.12
C GLY A 186 -10.38 -0.22 -8.71
N PHE A 187 -10.66 -1.41 -8.18
CA PHE A 187 -11.71 -2.30 -8.67
C PHE A 187 -12.73 -2.69 -7.60
N SER A 188 -12.50 -2.31 -6.33
CA SER A 188 -13.42 -2.58 -5.24
C SER A 188 -14.71 -1.77 -5.33
N ALA A 189 -15.85 -2.45 -5.22
CA ALA A 189 -17.15 -1.83 -5.00
C ALA A 189 -17.52 -1.94 -3.51
N CYS A 190 -17.27 -0.85 -2.79
CA CYS A 190 -17.75 -0.58 -1.43
C CYS A 190 -18.76 0.57 -1.53
#